data_AF-A0A3A9J7I1-F1
#
_entry.id   AF-A0A3A9J7I1-F1
#
_cell.length_a   1.000
_cell.length_b   1.000
_cell.length_c   1.000
_cell.angle_alpha   90.00
_cell.angle_beta   90.00
_cell.angle_gamma   90.00
#
_symmetry.space_group_name_H-M   'P 1'
#
loop_
_entity.id
_entity.type
_entity.pdbx_description
1 polymer ?
#
loop_
_entity_poly.entity_id
_entity_poly.type
_entity_poly.pdbx_seq_one_letter_code
_entity_poly.pdbx_strand_id
1 'polypeptide(L)'
;AAGALAALDAARRLGRLAEHGRDSRAVPHRATLGRVLALRPFLDRLYAPGPAVLAPLEDATVVCRCEEITAGQVRAAAKLGATGPNQAKAYLRTGMGPCQGRMCGTTVAALLAEAQGLPIPEAGALRPRAPFKPITVGELADLPGG
;
A
#
# COMPACT_ATOMS: atom_id res chain seq x y z
N ALA A 1 -17.64 10.87 7.20
CA ALA A 1 -18.50 9.71 7.53
C ALA A 1 -17.69 8.49 8.02
N ALA A 2 -16.72 7.98 7.24
CA ALA A 2 -15.92 6.81 7.64
C ALA A 2 -15.21 6.96 9.00
N GLY A 3 -14.58 8.11 9.27
CA GLY A 3 -13.94 8.38 10.58
C GLY A 3 -14.92 8.33 11.77
N ALA A 4 -16.15 8.82 11.59
CA ALA A 4 -17.18 8.76 12.63
C ALA A 4 -17.62 7.32 12.91
N LEU A 5 -17.77 6.50 11.87
CA LEU A 5 -18.08 5.06 12.02
C LEU A 5 -16.98 4.33 12.78
N ALA A 6 -15.70 4.62 12.48
CA ALA A 6 -14.57 4.05 13.20
C ALA A 6 -14.55 4.49 14.67
N ALA A 7 -14.82 5.76 14.96
CA ALA A 7 -14.89 6.28 16.32
C ALA A 7 -16.04 5.65 17.14
N LEU A 8 -17.20 5.42 16.52
CA LEU A 8 -18.32 4.73 17.18
C LEU A 8 -17.99 3.27 17.52
N ASP A 9 -17.32 2.54 16.62
CA ASP A 9 -16.87 1.18 16.93
C ASP A 9 -15.76 1.17 18.01
N ALA A 10 -14.85 2.14 17.98
CA ALA A 10 -13.84 2.30 19.03
C ALA A 10 -14.49 2.55 20.41
N ALA A 11 -15.46 3.48 20.49
CA ALA A 11 -16.20 3.74 21.73
C ALA A 11 -16.93 2.48 22.24
N ARG A 12 -17.48 1.67 21.34
CA ARG A 12 -18.09 0.37 21.68
C ARG A 12 -17.05 -0.61 22.23
N ARG A 13 -15.91 -0.79 21.56
CA ARG A 13 -14.82 -1.68 22.02
C ARG A 13 -14.24 -1.27 23.37
N LEU A 14 -14.24 0.02 23.67
CA LEU A 14 -13.82 0.57 24.96
C LEU A 14 -14.92 0.49 26.04
N GLY A 15 -16.08 -0.08 25.74
CA GLY A 15 -17.21 -0.19 26.69
C GLY A 15 -17.88 1.15 27.01
N ARG A 16 -17.62 2.21 26.24
CA ARG A 16 -18.24 3.55 26.41
C ARG A 16 -19.56 3.68 25.66
N LEU A 17 -19.91 2.70 24.82
CA LEU A 17 -21.13 2.69 24.04
C LEU A 17 -21.65 1.26 23.90
N ALA A 18 -22.93 1.03 24.21
CA ALA A 18 -23.57 -0.25 23.93
C ALA A 18 -23.68 -0.49 22.42
N GLU A 19 -23.74 -1.75 21.98
CA GLU A 19 -23.84 -2.11 20.56
C GLU A 19 -25.05 -1.46 19.88
N HIS A 20 -26.22 -1.52 20.51
CA HIS A 20 -27.42 -0.85 20.00
C HIS A 20 -27.23 0.67 19.84
N GLY A 21 -26.52 1.31 20.79
CA GLY A 21 -26.17 2.72 20.71
C GLY A 21 -25.16 3.05 19.60
N ARG A 22 -24.24 2.11 19.30
CA ARG A 22 -23.32 2.21 18.15
C ARG A 22 -24.09 2.16 16.84
N ASP A 23 -24.98 1.18 16.70
CA ASP A 23 -25.70 0.96 15.44
C ASP A 23 -26.69 2.08 15.12
N SER A 24 -27.46 2.55 16.10
CA SER A 24 -28.39 3.68 15.90
C SER A 24 -27.65 4.95 15.47
N ARG A 25 -26.53 5.27 16.13
CA ARG A 25 -25.70 6.44 15.77
C ARG A 25 -24.94 6.27 14.46
N ALA A 26 -24.69 5.03 14.03
CA ALA A 26 -24.02 4.74 12.76
C ALA A 26 -24.92 4.98 11.53
N VAL A 27 -26.25 4.89 11.67
CA VAL A 27 -27.22 5.02 10.56
C VAL A 27 -26.98 6.26 9.69
N PRO A 28 -26.98 7.51 10.22
CA PRO A 28 -26.79 8.69 9.38
C PRO A 28 -25.42 8.73 8.70
N HIS A 29 -24.37 8.19 9.35
CA HIS A 29 -23.03 8.12 8.78
C HIS A 29 -22.91 7.08 7.68
N ARG A 30 -23.56 5.91 7.83
CA ARG A 30 -23.66 4.89 6.78
C ARG A 30 -24.41 5.43 5.58
N ALA A 31 -25.56 6.08 5.78
CA ALA A 31 -26.33 6.72 4.72
C ALA A 31 -25.51 7.79 3.97
N THR A 32 -24.81 8.65 4.72
CA THR A 32 -23.92 9.66 4.13
C THR A 32 -22.79 9.03 3.33
N LEU A 33 -22.14 8.00 3.86
CA LEU A 33 -21.05 7.30 3.16
C LEU A 33 -21.55 6.61 1.89
N GLY A 34 -22.70 5.94 1.95
CA GLY A 34 -23.35 5.33 0.79
C GLY A 34 -23.65 6.34 -0.31
N ARG A 35 -24.24 7.50 0.04
CA ARG A 35 -24.52 8.56 -0.92
C ARG A 35 -23.25 9.12 -1.58
N VAL A 36 -22.20 9.38 -0.79
CA VAL A 36 -20.93 9.92 -1.30
C VAL A 36 -20.19 8.92 -2.18
N LEU A 37 -20.22 7.63 -1.84
CA LEU A 37 -19.55 6.57 -2.59
C LEU A 37 -20.40 6.00 -3.73
N ALA A 38 -21.65 6.43 -3.92
CA ALA A 38 -22.57 5.85 -4.90
C ALA A 38 -22.01 5.85 -6.33
N LEU A 39 -21.26 6.89 -6.72
CA LEU A 39 -20.64 7.00 -8.05
C LEU A 39 -19.30 6.26 -8.16
N ARG A 40 -18.72 5.80 -7.04
CA ARG A 40 -17.37 5.23 -6.99
C ARG A 40 -17.17 4.03 -7.93
N PRO A 41 -18.09 3.04 -8.02
CA PRO A 41 -17.92 1.90 -8.93
C PRO A 41 -17.83 2.31 -10.41
N PHE A 42 -18.57 3.34 -10.81
CA PHE A 42 -18.50 3.89 -12.16
C PHE A 42 -17.13 4.55 -12.42
N LEU A 43 -16.67 5.38 -11.49
CA LEU A 43 -15.36 6.04 -11.60
C LEU A 43 -14.21 5.04 -11.61
N ASP A 44 -14.26 4.02 -10.74
CA ASP A 44 -13.23 2.97 -10.69
C ASP A 44 -13.15 2.19 -12.01
N ARG A 45 -14.27 1.98 -12.69
CA ARG A 45 -14.30 1.33 -14.01
C ARG A 45 -13.84 2.27 -15.13
N LEU A 46 -14.31 3.52 -15.13
CA LEU A 46 -14.00 4.49 -16.17
C LEU A 46 -12.53 4.93 -16.14
N TYR A 47 -11.96 5.06 -14.94
CA TYR A 47 -10.58 5.50 -14.71
C TYR A 47 -9.66 4.37 -14.22
N ALA A 48 -9.99 3.12 -14.57
CA ALA A 48 -9.12 1.99 -14.27
C ALA A 48 -7.75 2.22 -14.94
N PRO A 49 -6.64 2.19 -14.18
CA PRO A 49 -5.32 2.40 -14.77
C PRO A 49 -4.98 1.26 -15.72
N GLY A 50 -4.43 1.60 -16.89
CA GLY A 50 -3.94 0.60 -17.83
C GLY A 50 -2.79 -0.23 -17.24
N PRO A 51 -2.58 -1.48 -17.69
CA PRO A 51 -1.53 -2.37 -17.14
C PRO A 51 -0.13 -1.75 -17.13
N ALA A 52 0.21 -0.97 -18.16
CA ALA A 52 1.49 -0.29 -18.30
C ALA A 52 1.80 0.73 -17.18
N VAL A 53 0.79 1.21 -16.44
CA VAL A 53 0.99 2.09 -15.28
C VAL A 53 1.64 1.33 -14.13
N LEU A 54 1.24 0.07 -13.93
CA LEU A 54 1.80 -0.80 -12.89
C LEU A 54 3.03 -1.54 -13.37
N ALA A 55 3.10 -1.88 -14.65
CA ALA A 55 4.18 -2.63 -15.26
C ALA A 55 4.66 -1.92 -16.54
N PRO A 56 5.53 -0.88 -16.43
CA PRO A 56 5.99 -0.11 -17.57
C PRO A 56 6.71 -0.98 -18.61
N LEU A 57 6.36 -0.82 -19.89
CA LEU A 57 6.93 -1.64 -20.98
C LEU A 57 8.42 -1.37 -21.20
N GLU A 58 8.82 -0.10 -21.12
CA GLU A 58 10.21 0.30 -21.36
C GLU A 58 11.12 -0.04 -20.19
N ASP A 59 12.15 -0.84 -20.45
CA ASP A 59 13.13 -1.27 -19.45
C ASP A 59 13.93 -0.12 -18.81
N ALA A 60 14.07 1.01 -19.50
CA ALA A 60 14.73 2.20 -18.99
C ALA A 60 13.87 2.99 -17.97
N THR A 61 12.57 2.66 -17.84
CA THR A 61 11.68 3.38 -16.93
C THR A 61 12.14 3.20 -15.48
N VAL A 62 12.45 4.30 -14.80
CA VAL A 62 12.78 4.27 -13.36
C VAL A 62 11.52 4.00 -12.54
N VAL A 63 11.50 2.85 -11.84
CA VAL A 63 10.38 2.41 -11.00
C VAL A 63 10.64 2.65 -9.52
N CYS A 64 11.91 2.71 -9.10
CA CYS A 64 12.29 3.10 -7.75
C CYS A 64 13.14 4.36 -7.77
N ARG A 65 12.52 5.52 -7.57
CA ARG A 65 13.23 6.81 -7.55
C ARG A 65 14.29 6.95 -6.47
N CYS A 66 14.17 6.22 -5.36
CA CYS A 66 15.07 6.39 -4.21
C CYS A 66 16.38 5.62 -4.36
N GLU A 67 16.35 4.51 -5.10
CA GLU A 67 17.53 3.65 -5.33
C GLU A 67 17.86 3.60 -6.84
N GLU A 68 17.20 4.47 -7.63
CA GLU A 68 17.38 4.64 -9.08
C GLU A 68 17.22 3.35 -9.90
N ILE A 69 16.32 2.46 -9.48
CA ILE A 69 16.10 1.16 -10.11
C ILE A 69 15.08 1.25 -11.25
N THR A 70 15.43 0.67 -12.40
CA THR A 70 14.58 0.61 -13.59
C THR A 70 13.71 -0.66 -13.65
N ALA A 71 12.67 -0.63 -14.50
CA ALA A 71 11.82 -1.78 -14.76
C ALA A 71 12.62 -2.99 -15.30
N GLY A 72 13.57 -2.74 -16.20
CA GLY A 72 14.44 -3.78 -16.76
C GLY A 72 15.31 -4.47 -15.70
N GLN A 73 15.81 -3.73 -14.70
CA GLN A 73 16.55 -4.32 -13.59
C GLN A 73 15.66 -5.24 -12.73
N VAL A 74 14.41 -4.86 -12.47
CA VAL A 74 13.46 -5.72 -11.74
C VAL A 74 13.17 -7.00 -12.52
N ARG A 75 12.94 -6.90 -13.84
CA ARG A 75 12.78 -8.07 -14.72
C ARG A 75 14.02 -8.97 -14.73
N ALA A 76 15.22 -8.38 -14.76
CA ALA A 76 16.47 -9.12 -14.70
C ALA A 76 16.62 -9.86 -13.36
N ALA A 77 16.28 -9.22 -12.23
CA ALA A 77 16.27 -9.88 -10.93
C ALA A 77 15.25 -11.03 -10.86
N ALA A 78 14.08 -10.89 -11.49
CA ALA A 78 13.10 -11.97 -11.58
C ALA A 78 13.70 -13.21 -12.30
N LYS A 79 14.39 -12.99 -13.43
CA LYS A 79 15.09 -14.05 -14.18
C LYS A 79 16.20 -14.73 -13.36
N LEU A 80 16.81 -14.01 -12.42
CA LEU A 80 17.83 -14.53 -11.50
C LEU A 80 17.22 -15.27 -10.27
N GLY A 81 15.89 -15.33 -10.14
CA GLY A 81 15.22 -16.05 -9.06
C GLY A 81 14.61 -15.16 -7.97
N ALA A 82 14.48 -13.86 -8.19
CA ALA A 82 13.69 -13.02 -7.29
C ALA A 82 12.19 -13.30 -7.47
N THR A 83 11.62 -14.18 -6.64
CA THR A 83 10.22 -14.61 -6.73
C THR A 83 9.21 -13.64 -6.12
N GLY A 84 9.66 -12.64 -5.37
CA GLY A 84 8.78 -11.66 -4.73
C GLY A 84 9.48 -10.39 -4.26
N PRO A 85 8.72 -9.37 -3.81
CA PRO A 85 9.24 -8.05 -3.48
C PRO A 85 10.37 -8.04 -2.44
N ASN A 86 10.38 -8.96 -1.48
CA ASN A 86 11.47 -9.04 -0.49
C ASN A 86 12.79 -9.54 -1.12
N GLN A 87 12.72 -10.45 -2.09
CA GLN A 87 13.91 -10.90 -2.82
C GLN A 87 14.38 -9.79 -3.77
N ALA A 88 13.48 -9.13 -4.51
CA ALA A 88 13.83 -7.97 -5.31
C ALA A 88 14.44 -6.83 -4.48
N LYS A 89 13.98 -6.64 -3.24
CA LYS A 89 14.58 -5.74 -2.25
C LYS A 89 16.00 -6.18 -1.87
N ALA A 90 16.26 -7.46 -1.66
CA ALA A 90 17.60 -7.95 -1.35
C ALA A 90 18.58 -7.76 -2.54
N TYR A 91 18.11 -7.97 -3.76
CA TYR A 91 18.94 -7.87 -4.98
C TYR A 91 19.19 -6.42 -5.40
N LEU A 92 18.14 -5.59 -5.39
CA LEU A 92 18.12 -4.27 -6.02
C LEU A 92 17.87 -3.14 -5.03
N ARG A 93 17.73 -3.44 -3.74
CA ARG A 93 17.41 -2.47 -2.68
C ARG A 93 16.06 -1.76 -2.84
N THR A 94 15.22 -2.19 -3.78
CA THR A 94 13.88 -1.61 -3.97
C THR A 94 13.09 -1.57 -2.66
N GLY A 95 12.57 -0.39 -2.32
CA GLY A 95 11.88 -0.14 -1.06
C GLY A 95 12.76 0.10 0.17
N MET A 96 14.09 0.20 0.03
CA MET A 96 15.00 0.57 1.13
C MET A 96 15.19 2.08 1.32
N GLY A 97 14.87 2.89 0.30
CA GLY A 97 14.96 4.34 0.41
C GLY A 97 13.97 4.97 1.40
N PRO A 98 14.00 6.30 1.61
CA PRO A 98 13.18 6.99 2.60
C PRO A 98 11.66 6.87 2.35
N CYS A 99 11.26 6.53 1.12
CA CYS A 99 9.86 6.22 0.81
C CYS A 99 9.39 4.86 1.34
N GLN A 100 10.31 3.98 1.76
CA GLN A 100 10.05 2.64 2.30
C GLN A 100 9.11 1.80 1.41
N GLY A 101 9.30 1.89 0.09
CA GLY A 101 8.53 1.12 -0.88
C GLY A 101 7.14 1.68 -1.18
N ARG A 102 6.71 2.80 -0.58
CA ARG A 102 5.39 3.41 -0.87
C ARG A 102 5.21 3.81 -2.34
N MET A 103 6.31 4.18 -3.01
CA MET A 103 6.27 4.60 -4.41
C MET A 103 6.45 3.44 -5.38
N CYS A 104 7.38 2.52 -5.09
CA CYS A 104 7.77 1.47 -6.04
C CYS A 104 7.14 0.10 -5.74
N GLY A 105 6.59 -0.13 -4.54
CA GLY A 105 6.22 -1.47 -4.08
C GLY A 105 5.19 -2.17 -4.97
N THR A 106 4.14 -1.47 -5.37
CA THR A 106 3.11 -2.02 -6.27
C THR A 106 3.67 -2.31 -7.66
N THR A 107 4.49 -1.40 -8.21
CA THR A 107 5.13 -1.58 -9.53
C THR A 107 6.13 -2.73 -9.53
N VAL A 108 6.94 -2.86 -8.48
CA VAL A 108 7.87 -4.00 -8.31
C VAL A 108 7.09 -5.31 -8.22
N ALA A 109 6.03 -5.37 -7.41
CA ALA A 109 5.19 -6.58 -7.34
C ALA A 109 4.55 -6.91 -8.70
N ALA A 110 4.08 -5.91 -9.43
CA ALA A 110 3.49 -6.10 -10.75
C ALA A 110 4.48 -6.61 -11.79
N LEU A 111 5.70 -6.06 -11.84
CA LEU A 111 6.76 -6.53 -12.74
C LEU A 111 7.22 -7.96 -12.41
N LEU A 112 7.28 -8.31 -11.13
CA LEU A 112 7.60 -9.67 -10.70
C LEU A 112 6.47 -10.65 -11.05
N ALA A 113 5.21 -10.22 -10.92
CA ALA A 113 4.04 -11.00 -11.31
C ALA A 113 4.01 -11.24 -12.82
N GLU A 114 4.24 -10.20 -13.62
CA GLU A 114 4.38 -10.26 -15.08
C GLU A 114 5.48 -11.25 -15.48
N ALA A 115 6.68 -11.12 -14.89
CA ALA A 115 7.81 -11.99 -15.21
C ALA A 115 7.58 -13.48 -14.86
N GLN A 116 6.69 -13.76 -13.90
CA GLN A 116 6.36 -15.11 -13.44
C GLN A 116 5.06 -15.66 -14.05
N GLY A 117 4.30 -14.84 -14.78
CA GLY A 117 2.99 -15.24 -15.31
C GLY A 117 1.92 -15.44 -14.23
N LEU A 118 2.00 -14.71 -13.12
CA LEU A 118 1.10 -14.84 -11.96
C LEU A 118 0.23 -13.58 -11.79
N PRO A 119 -0.94 -13.66 -11.12
CA PRO A 119 -1.67 -12.48 -10.68
C PRO A 119 -0.86 -11.62 -9.70
N ILE A 120 -0.97 -10.28 -9.78
CA ILE A 120 -0.26 -9.34 -8.88
C ILE A 120 -0.44 -9.67 -7.38
N PRO A 121 -1.63 -10.02 -6.87
CA PRO A 121 -1.79 -10.37 -5.46
C PRO A 121 -0.95 -11.55 -4.99
N GLU A 122 -0.59 -12.46 -5.91
CA GLU A 122 0.21 -13.67 -5.62
C GLU A 122 1.71 -13.40 -5.58
N ALA A 123 2.20 -12.34 -6.24
CA ALA A 123 3.60 -11.92 -6.14
C ALA A 123 3.96 -11.41 -4.74
N GLY A 124 2.98 -11.09 -3.90
CA GLY A 124 3.15 -10.59 -2.55
C GLY A 124 3.43 -9.09 -2.48
N ALA A 125 3.79 -8.60 -1.29
CA ALA A 125 4.00 -7.18 -1.03
C ALA A 125 5.17 -6.95 -0.06
N LEU A 126 5.81 -5.78 -0.17
CA LEU A 126 6.74 -5.30 0.85
C LEU A 126 5.98 -5.10 2.16
N ARG A 127 6.51 -5.63 3.26
CA ARG A 127 5.92 -5.49 4.59
C ARG A 127 6.41 -4.19 5.24
N PRO A 128 5.53 -3.23 5.56
CA PRO A 128 5.92 -2.04 6.31
C PRO A 128 6.47 -2.40 7.69
N ARG A 129 7.48 -1.67 8.16
CA ARG A 129 8.06 -1.79 9.48
C ARG A 129 8.12 -0.43 10.14
N ALA A 130 8.05 -0.39 11.46
CA ALA A 130 8.25 0.85 12.21
C ALA A 130 9.71 1.33 12.05
N PRO A 131 9.94 2.66 12.00
CA PRO A 131 8.94 3.73 12.00
C PRO A 131 8.28 3.93 10.61
N PHE A 132 6.97 4.23 10.59
CA PHE A 132 6.21 4.38 9.33
C PHE A 132 6.64 5.57 8.49
N LYS A 133 7.18 6.61 9.13
CA LYS A 133 7.86 7.75 8.50
C LYS A 133 9.27 7.83 9.07
N PRO A 134 10.27 8.26 8.29
CA PRO A 134 11.59 8.51 8.83
C PRO A 134 11.51 9.49 10.01
N ILE A 135 12.20 9.14 11.08
CA ILE A 135 12.48 10.00 12.23
C ILE A 135 13.99 10.02 12.44
N THR A 136 14.50 11.09 13.01
CA THR A 136 15.90 11.20 13.42
C THR A 136 16.20 10.29 14.61
N VAL A 137 17.48 9.99 14.83
CA VAL A 137 17.92 9.25 16.02
C VAL A 137 17.64 10.05 17.29
N GLY A 138 17.72 11.38 17.25
CA GLY A 138 17.38 12.26 18.37
C GLY A 138 15.90 12.15 18.75
N GLU A 139 14.99 12.26 17.78
CA GLU A 139 13.56 12.06 18.03
C GLU A 139 13.25 10.67 18.60
N LEU A 140 13.97 9.63 18.15
CA LEU A 140 13.82 8.28 18.70
C LEU A 140 14.31 8.20 20.16
N ALA A 141 15.40 8.89 20.50
CA ALA A 141 15.94 8.95 21.86
C ALA A 141 15.03 9.74 22.82
N ASP A 142 14.32 10.74 22.32
CA ASP A 142 13.40 11.59 23.08
C ASP A 142 12.00 10.99 23.23
N LEU A 143 11.70 9.85 22.59
CA LEU A 143 10.43 9.17 22.79
C LEU A 143 10.32 8.74 24.27
N PRO A 144 9.20 9.03 24.95
CA PRO A 144 8.99 8.52 26.29
C PRO A 144 9.13 7.00 26.28
N GLY A 145 10.12 6.49 27.02
CA GLY A 145 10.30 5.06 27.21
C GLY A 145 9.00 4.46 27.74
N GLY A 146 8.62 3.30 27.20
CA GLY A 146 7.57 2.48 27.81
C GLY A 146 7.93 2.10 29.24
#